data_AF-A0A6N0KSE4-F1
#
_entry.id   AF-A0A6N0KSE4-F1
#
_cell.length_a   1.000
_cell.length_b   1.000
_cell.length_c   1.000
_cell.angle_alpha   90.00
_cell.angle_beta   90.00
_cell.angle_gamma   90.00
#
_symmetry.space_group_name_H-M   'P 1'
#
loop_
_entity.id
_entity.type
_entity.pdbx_description
1 polymer ?
#
loop_
_entity_poly.entity_id
_entity_poly.type
_entity_poly.pdbx_seq_one_letter_code
_entity_poly.pdbx_strand_id
1 'polypeptide(L)' 'MGMHKGEAFASRDIYLDYDFEAVTYRWDHRTALIYVRFYGTAECPEPVAYHNRLFNDALRFGREISREEYERGFPFR' A
#
# COMPACT_ATOMS: atom_id res chain seq x y z
N MET A 1 -17.27 5.48 -3.71
CA MET A 1 -17.75 4.22 -3.10
C MET A 1 -16.55 3.66 -2.34
N GLY A 2 -16.46 3.94 -1.03
CA GLY A 2 -15.27 3.62 -0.24
C GLY A 2 -15.20 2.12 0.03
N MET A 3 -14.03 1.52 -0.22
CA MET A 3 -13.80 0.13 0.19
C MET A 3 -14.02 0.02 1.70
N HIS A 4 -14.94 -0.85 2.12
CA HIS A 4 -15.06 -1.21 3.53
C HIS A 4 -13.76 -1.91 3.94
N LYS A 5 -12.95 -1.25 4.79
CA LYS A 5 -11.61 -1.67 5.23
C LYS A 5 -11.54 -3.05 5.92
N GLY A 6 -12.66 -3.75 6.11
CA GLY A 6 -12.73 -4.99 6.90
C GLY A 6 -12.52 -6.27 6.08
N GLU A 7 -13.44 -6.55 5.15
CA GLU A 7 -13.50 -7.88 4.52
C GLU A 7 -12.38 -8.12 3.50
N ALA A 8 -12.03 -7.11 2.70
CA ALA A 8 -10.96 -7.24 1.72
C ALA A 8 -9.58 -7.42 2.39
N PHE A 9 -9.34 -6.68 3.49
CA PHE A 9 -8.08 -6.70 4.24
C PHE A 9 -7.87 -8.00 5.02
N ALA A 10 -8.95 -8.71 5.35
CA ALA A 10 -8.90 -9.99 6.04
C ALA A 10 -8.79 -11.19 5.09
N SER A 11 -9.16 -11.01 3.81
CA SER A 11 -9.30 -12.12 2.85
C SER A 11 -8.11 -12.25 1.89
N ARG A 12 -7.40 -11.15 1.60
CA ARG A 12 -6.28 -11.14 0.66
C ARG A 12 -5.28 -10.01 0.92
N ASP A 13 -4.10 -10.15 0.33
CA ASP A 13 -3.10 -9.07 0.28
C ASP A 13 -3.62 -7.92 -0.56
N ILE A 14 -3.39 -6.69 -0.10
CA ILE A 14 -3.85 -5.47 -0.78
C ILE A 14 -2.63 -4.63 -1.13
N TYR A 15 -2.62 -4.11 -2.35
CA TYR A 15 -1.56 -3.25 -2.85
C TYR A 15 -2.19 -1.91 -3.21
N LEU A 16 -1.63 -0.83 -2.69
CA LEU A 16 -2.13 0.51 -2.87
C LEU A 16 -1.02 1.34 -3.51
N ASP A 17 -1.41 2.12 -4.49
CA ASP A 17 -0.59 3.14 -5.09
C ASP A 17 -1.04 4.52 -4.63
N TYR A 18 -0.09 5.34 -4.22
CA TYR A 18 -0.32 6.72 -3.85
C TYR A 18 0.65 7.62 -4.61
N ASP A 19 0.30 7.89 -5.87
CA ASP A 19 1.02 8.77 -6.80
C ASP A 19 1.33 10.16 -6.22
N PHE A 20 0.44 10.71 -5.38
CA PHE A 20 0.64 12.04 -4.79
C PHE A 20 1.93 12.17 -3.96
N GLU A 21 2.31 11.09 -3.25
CA GLU A 21 3.57 11.03 -2.51
C GLU A 21 4.58 10.06 -3.16
N ALA A 22 4.32 9.65 -4.41
CA ALA A 22 5.13 8.70 -5.17
C ALA A 22 5.49 7.45 -4.33
N VAL A 23 4.49 6.87 -3.68
CA VAL A 23 4.66 5.77 -2.73
C VAL A 23 3.60 4.70 -2.93
N THR A 24 4.00 3.44 -2.79
CA THR A 24 3.13 2.28 -2.80
C THR A 24 3.10 1.61 -1.43
N TYR A 25 1.95 1.08 -1.03
CA TYR A 25 1.77 0.32 0.19
C TYR A 25 1.37 -1.11 -0.13
N ARG A 26 1.88 -2.05 0.65
CA ARG A 26 1.50 -3.46 0.64
C ARG A 26 0.95 -3.82 2.01
N TRP A 27 -0.32 -4.21 2.06
CA TRP A 27 -0.95 -4.80 3.22
C TRP A 27 -0.81 -6.32 3.14
N ASP A 28 -0.06 -6.88 4.08
CA ASP A 28 0.05 -8.32 4.28
C ASP A 28 -1.03 -8.75 5.28
N HIS A 29 -2.07 -9.43 4.79
CA HIS A 29 -3.20 -9.82 5.63
C HIS A 29 -2.84 -10.93 6.64
N ARG A 30 -1.80 -11.72 6.37
CA ARG A 30 -1.40 -12.86 7.21
C ARG A 30 -0.68 -12.39 8.47
N THR A 31 0.15 -11.36 8.32
CA THR A 31 0.93 -10.77 9.41
C THR A 31 0.29 -9.48 9.94
N ALA A 32 -0.73 -8.95 9.27
CA ALA A 32 -1.32 -7.63 9.52
C ALA A 32 -0.28 -6.50 9.52
N LEU A 33 0.74 -6.63 8.67
CA LEU A 33 1.82 -5.66 8.50
C LEU A 33 1.63 -4.84 7.23
N ILE A 34 1.98 -3.56 7.32
CA ILE A 34 1.97 -2.64 6.18
C ILE A 34 3.42 -2.42 5.77
N TYR A 35 3.75 -2.74 4.54
CA TYR A 35 5.03 -2.40 3.94
C TYR A 35 4.84 -1.19 3.03
N VAL A 36 5.87 -0.34 2.99
CA VAL A 36 5.86 0.88 2.16
C VAL A 36 7.02 0.81 1.18
N ARG A 37 6.79 1.19 -0.07
CA ARG A 37 7.79 1.20 -1.11
C ARG A 37 7.66 2.48 -1.92
N PHE A 38 8.67 3.33 -1.85
CA PHE A 38 8.71 4.55 -2.66
C PHE A 38 9.08 4.23 -4.11
N TYR A 39 8.64 5.09 -5.01
CA TYR A 39 8.94 4.97 -6.42
C TYR A 39 10.45 5.05 -6.64
N GLY A 40 10.99 4.17 -7.49
CA GLY A 40 12.42 4.08 -7.75
C GLY A 40 13.28 3.56 -6.59
N THR A 41 12.70 3.22 -5.42
CA THR A 41 13.43 2.63 -4.30
C THR A 41 13.02 1.19 -4.02
N ALA A 42 13.80 0.52 -3.16
CA ALA A 42 13.42 -0.76 -2.57
C ALA A 42 12.27 -0.58 -1.57
N GLU A 43 11.56 -1.69 -1.28
CA GLU A 43 10.60 -1.76 -0.17
C GLU A 43 11.31 -1.44 1.15
N CYS A 44 10.70 -0.60 1.97
CA CYS A 44 11.22 -0.28 3.28
C CYS A 44 11.15 -1.53 4.16
N PRO A 45 12.25 -1.94 4.81
CA PRO A 45 12.26 -3.13 5.65
C PRO A 45 11.42 -2.94 6.93
N GLU A 46 11.17 -1.70 7.34
CA GLU A 46 10.39 -1.39 8.53
C GLU A 46 8.90 -1.29 8.18
N PRO A 47 8.04 -2.13 8.81
CA PRO A 47 6.61 -2.04 8.60
C PRO A 47 6.05 -0.75 9.20
N VAL A 48 5.09 -0.18 8.50
CA VAL A 48 4.38 1.02 8.90
C VAL A 48 3.25 0.66 9.88
N ALA A 49 3.08 1.47 10.92
CA ALA A 49 1.98 1.30 11.87
C ALA A 49 0.61 1.46 11.18
N TYR A 50 -0.37 0.63 11.57
CA TYR A 50 -1.75 0.71 11.06
C TYR A 50 -2.40 2.10 11.23
N HIS A 51 -2.01 2.83 12.28
CA HIS A 51 -2.49 4.17 12.56
C HIS A 51 -1.70 5.28 11.85
N ASN A 52 -0.79 4.95 10.94
CA ASN A 52 -0.05 5.96 10.20
C ASN A 52 -1.02 6.80 9.33
N ARG A 53 -0.86 8.12 9.42
CA ARG A 53 -1.64 9.09 8.67
C ARG A 53 -1.48 8.87 7.17
N LEU A 54 -0.26 8.65 6.70
CA LEU A 54 0.07 8.40 5.29
C LEU A 54 -0.67 7.19 4.72
N PHE A 55 -0.72 6.09 5.49
CA PHE A 55 -1.45 4.90 5.07
C PHE A 55 -2.96 5.17 5.01
N ASN A 56 -3.50 5.94 5.95
CA ASN A 56 -4.91 6.33 5.92
C ASN A 56 -5.25 7.26 4.74
N ASP A 57 -4.34 8.15 4.37
CA ASP A 57 -4.45 8.98 3.17
C ASP A 57 -4.35 8.14 1.89
N ALA A 58 -3.40 7.22 1.80
CA ALA A 58 -3.30 6.26 0.69
C ALA A 58 -4.54 5.35 0.57
N LEU A 59 -5.17 4.97 1.68
CA LEU A 59 -6.43 4.23 1.66
C LEU A 59 -7.63 5.06 1.17
N ARG A 60 -7.58 6.38 1.35
CA ARG A 60 -8.67 7.30 1.00
C ARG A 60 -8.54 7.88 -0.40
N PHE A 61 -7.32 8.21 -0.79
CA PHE A 61 -6.97 8.95 -1.99
C PHE A 61 -6.08 8.16 -2.94
N GLY A 62 -5.43 7.10 -2.46
CA GLY A 62 -4.70 6.19 -3.30
C GLY A 62 -5.62 5.25 -4.08
N ARG A 63 -4.99 4.48 -4.95
CA ARG A 63 -5.62 3.55 -5.87
C ARG A 63 -5.18 2.13 -5.53
N GLU A 64 -6.12 1.19 -5.45
CA GLU A 64 -5.75 -0.23 -5.39
C GLU A 64 -5.12 -0.65 -6.72
N ILE A 65 -3.96 -1.29 -6.63
CA ILE A 65 -3.21 -1.84 -7.74
C ILE A 65 -3.08 -3.36 -7.59
N SER A 66 -2.72 -4.03 -8.68
CA SER A 66 -2.40 -5.45 -8.62
C SER A 66 -1.03 -5.70 -8.01
N ARG A 67 -0.84 -6.90 -7.46
CA ARG A 67 0.48 -7.38 -7.01
C ARG A 67 1.56 -7.20 -8.08
N GLU A 68 1.24 -7.52 -9.33
CA GLU A 68 2.16 -7.40 -10.46
C GLU A 68 2.64 -5.95 -10.68
N GLU A 69 1.77 -4.95 -10.49
CA GLU A 69 2.14 -3.54 -10.60
C GLU A 69 3.05 -3.10 -9.44
N TYR A 70 2.76 -3.58 -8.23
CA TYR A 70 3.61 -3.35 -7.06
C TYR A 70 5.00 -3.98 -7.21
N GLU A 71 5.05 -5.22 -7.72
CA GLU A 71 6.30 -5.95 -7.94
C GLU A 71 7.13 -5.31 -9.05
N ARG A 72 6.49 -4.91 -10.16
CA ARG A 72 7.12 -4.13 -11.25
C ARG A 72 7.78 -2.86 -10.71
N GLY A 73 7.14 -2.23 -9.72
CA GLY A 73 7.57 -0.96 -9.16
C GLY A 73 7.33 0.19 -10.12
N PHE A 74 7.14 1.37 -9.56
CA PHE A 74 6.94 2.58 -10.34
C PHE A 74 8.26 3.35 -10.49
N PRO A 75 8.56 3.87 -11.69
CA PRO A 75 9.72 4.71 -11.88
C PRO A 75 9.57 6.02 -11.10
N PHE A 76 10.63 6.48 -10.45
CA PHE A 76 10.69 7.82 -9.87
C PHE A 76 10.62 8.84 -11.03
N ARG A 77 9.60 9.70 -11.04
CA ARG A 77 9.37 10.67 -12.11
C ARG A 77 9.95 12.04 -11.77
#